data_AF-A0A3D3DMW3-F1
#
_entry.id   AF-A0A3D3DMW3-F1
#
_cell.length_a   1.000
_cell.length_b   1.000
_cell.length_c   1.000
_cell.angle_alpha   90.00
_cell.angle_beta   90.00
_cell.angle_gamma   90.00
#
_symmetry.space_group_name_H-M   'P 1'
#
loop_
_entity.id
_entity.type
_entity.pdbx_description
1 polymer ?
#
loop_
_entity_poly.entity_id
_entity_poly.type
_entity_poly.pdbx_seq_one_letter_code
_entity_poly.pdbx_strand_id
1 'polypeptide(L)'
;MRKVLSLLGLFFFLSLPAGAQEYQQEVNFFELQVAQPVHTGEKIEVLELFWYRCPHCYALEPYLNKWLKNKAEFVEFVRLPAILNRSWAFDAQVYYTFVALGLV
;
A
#
# COMPACT_ATOMS: atom_id res chain seq x y z
N MET A 1 49.50 -3.29 16.10
CA MET A 1 49.27 -2.67 14.77
C MET A 1 48.37 -3.50 13.87
N ARG A 2 48.62 -4.81 13.65
CA ARG A 2 47.75 -5.72 12.86
C ARG A 2 46.27 -5.78 13.29
N LYS A 3 45.98 -5.74 14.60
CA LYS A 3 44.59 -5.75 15.13
C LYS A 3 43.86 -4.42 14.90
N VAL A 4 44.57 -3.29 14.91
CA VAL A 4 43.98 -1.95 14.67
C VAL A 4 43.64 -1.79 13.18
N LEU A 5 44.50 -2.30 12.29
CA LEU A 5 44.23 -2.35 10.85
C LEU A 5 43.03 -3.25 10.52
N SER A 6 42.85 -4.35 11.27
CA SER A 6 41.71 -5.26 11.14
C SER A 6 40.39 -4.66 11.64
N LEU A 7 40.41 -3.80 12.67
CA LEU A 7 39.23 -3.08 13.16
C LEU A 7 38.82 -1.93 12.22
N LEU A 8 39.78 -1.27 11.58
CA LEU A 8 39.50 -0.18 10.62
C LEU A 8 38.88 -0.70 9.32
N GLY A 9 39.27 -1.90 8.86
CA GLY A 9 38.66 -2.55 7.71
C GLY A 9 37.21 -3.02 7.95
N LEU A 10 36.87 -3.39 9.19
CA LEU A 10 35.52 -3.81 9.55
C LEU A 10 34.53 -2.62 9.58
N PHE A 11 35.00 -1.42 9.92
CA PHE A 11 34.17 -0.20 9.92
C PHE A 11 33.83 0.28 8.50
N PHE A 12 34.68 0.00 7.51
CA PHE A 12 34.45 0.42 6.12
C PHE A 12 33.40 -0.45 5.41
N PHE A 13 33.20 -1.70 5.85
CA PHE A 13 32.20 -2.62 5.29
C PHE A 13 30.75 -2.35 5.74
N LEU A 14 30.55 -1.55 6.81
CA LEU A 14 29.20 -1.19 7.29
C LEU A 14 28.59 0.02 6.56
N SER A 15 29.35 0.67 5.66
CA SER A 15 28.93 1.90 4.98
C SER A 15 28.35 1.66 3.58
N LEU A 16 27.98 0.43 3.23
CA LEU A 16 27.26 0.18 1.97
C LEU A 16 25.92 0.92 2.05
N PRO A 17 25.66 1.94 1.20
CA PRO A 17 24.34 2.52 1.12
C PRO A 17 23.41 1.39 0.67
N ALA A 18 22.47 1.03 1.54
CA ALA A 18 21.33 0.25 1.10
C ALA A 18 20.68 1.08 -0.01
N GLY A 19 20.77 0.61 -1.25
CA GLY A 19 20.13 1.27 -2.38
C GLY A 19 18.63 1.23 -2.17
N ALA A 20 18.09 2.28 -1.55
CA ALA A 20 16.65 2.48 -1.52
C ALA A 20 16.22 2.62 -2.98
N GLN A 21 15.23 1.82 -3.39
CA GLN A 21 14.66 1.97 -4.72
C GLN A 21 14.03 3.35 -4.80
N GLU A 22 14.62 4.22 -5.60
CA GLU A 22 14.09 5.55 -5.82
C GLU A 22 12.86 5.42 -6.72
N TYR A 23 11.71 5.87 -6.21
CA TYR A 23 10.46 5.89 -6.99
C TYR A 23 10.43 7.16 -7.83
N GLN A 24 10.14 7.00 -9.12
CA GLN A 24 10.07 8.10 -10.07
C GLN A 24 8.61 8.44 -10.37
N GLN A 25 8.27 9.74 -10.26
CA GLN A 25 6.98 10.25 -10.70
C GLN A 25 6.79 9.97 -12.20
N GLU A 26 5.55 9.73 -12.61
CA GLU A 26 5.14 9.36 -13.98
C GLU A 26 5.57 7.96 -14.43
N VAL A 27 6.39 7.25 -13.64
CA VAL A 27 6.77 5.85 -13.87
C VAL A 27 6.11 4.94 -12.84
N ASN A 28 6.28 5.25 -11.55
CA ASN A 28 5.77 4.41 -10.46
C ASN A 28 4.44 4.93 -9.90
N PHE A 29 4.23 6.24 -9.94
CA PHE A 29 3.02 6.88 -9.44
C PHE A 29 2.75 8.19 -10.19
N PHE A 30 1.51 8.68 -10.08
CA PHE A 30 1.11 10.00 -10.55
C PHE A 30 0.58 10.79 -9.36
N GLU A 31 1.00 12.05 -9.28
CA GLU A 31 0.37 12.99 -8.35
C GLU A 31 -0.98 13.42 -8.91
N LEU A 32 -2.02 13.37 -8.07
CA LEU A 32 -3.31 13.91 -8.43
C LEU A 32 -3.23 15.44 -8.44
N GLN A 33 -3.69 16.07 -9.52
CA GLN A 33 -3.70 17.53 -9.63
C GLN A 33 -4.53 18.19 -8.53
N VAL A 34 -5.55 17.49 -8.05
CA VAL A 34 -6.43 17.92 -6.97
C VAL A 34 -6.36 16.89 -5.85
N ALA A 35 -5.90 17.32 -4.68
CA ALA A 35 -5.92 16.49 -3.48
C ALA A 35 -7.35 16.04 -3.17
N GLN A 36 -7.53 14.75 -2.94
CA GLN A 36 -8.82 14.19 -2.57
C GLN A 36 -9.02 14.33 -1.06
N PRO A 37 -10.26 14.59 -0.59
CA PRO A 37 -10.54 14.56 0.83
C PRO A 37 -10.33 13.13 1.36
N VAL A 38 -9.70 13.03 2.54
CA VAL A 38 -9.51 11.76 3.25
C VAL A 38 -10.44 11.69 4.45
N HIS A 39 -10.76 10.48 4.89
CA HIS A 39 -11.64 10.23 6.04
C HIS A 39 -10.92 9.61 7.23
N THR A 40 -9.60 9.52 7.18
CA THR A 40 -8.73 8.81 8.14
C THR A 40 -8.13 9.72 9.22
N GLY A 41 -8.53 11.00 9.26
CA GLY A 41 -8.02 11.99 10.21
C GLY A 41 -6.54 12.28 10.00
N GLU A 42 -5.73 12.10 11.04
CA GLU A 42 -4.28 12.34 11.01
C GLU A 42 -3.48 11.19 10.37
N LYS A 43 -4.11 10.03 10.14
CA LYS A 43 -3.44 8.88 9.53
C LYS A 43 -3.35 9.03 8.00
N ILE A 44 -2.28 8.51 7.42
CA ILE A 44 -2.11 8.42 5.97
C ILE A 44 -3.11 7.40 5.41
N GLU A 45 -4.01 7.85 4.54
CA GLU A 45 -4.97 6.99 3.83
C GLU A 45 -4.27 6.27 2.67
N VAL A 46 -4.36 4.94 2.64
CA VAL A 46 -4.05 4.12 1.47
C VAL A 46 -5.35 3.53 0.96
N LEU A 47 -5.84 4.08 -0.15
CA LEU A 47 -7.11 3.70 -0.76
C LEU A 47 -6.91 2.69 -1.89
N GLU A 48 -7.60 1.55 -1.83
CA GLU A 48 -7.71 0.60 -2.93
C GLU A 48 -9.07 0.76 -3.64
N LEU A 49 -9.03 1.05 -4.94
CA LEU A 49 -10.17 0.91 -5.83
C LEU A 49 -10.22 -0.53 -6.36
N PHE A 50 -11.26 -1.30 -6.00
CA PHE A 50 -11.35 -2.70 -6.39
C PHE A 50 -12.73 -3.06 -6.96
N TRP A 51 -12.82 -4.24 -7.57
CA TRP A 51 -14.08 -4.83 -8.01
C TRP A 51 -13.99 -6.34 -7.81
N TYR A 52 -15.02 -6.99 -7.24
CA TYR A 52 -14.95 -8.43 -6.91
C TYR A 52 -14.65 -9.34 -8.10
N ARG A 53 -15.02 -8.93 -9.32
CA ARG A 53 -14.77 -9.72 -10.53
C ARG A 53 -13.55 -9.25 -11.33
N CYS A 54 -12.73 -8.36 -10.76
CA CYS A 54 -11.47 -7.93 -11.33
C CYS A 54 -10.38 -8.99 -11.10
N PRO A 55 -9.87 -9.66 -12.15
CA PRO A 55 -8.87 -10.73 -11.98
C PRO A 55 -7.54 -10.20 -11.43
N HIS A 56 -7.16 -8.97 -11.77
CA HIS A 56 -5.94 -8.34 -11.24
C HIS A 56 -6.04 -8.00 -9.75
N CYS A 57 -7.22 -7.55 -9.32
CA CYS A 57 -7.53 -7.26 -7.92
C CYS A 57 -7.49 -8.57 -7.11
N TYR A 58 -8.10 -9.64 -7.63
CA TYR A 58 -8.02 -10.96 -7.02
C TYR A 58 -6.58 -11.50 -6.92
N ALA A 59 -5.76 -11.28 -7.95
CA ALA A 59 -4.35 -11.66 -7.92
C ALA A 59 -3.51 -10.84 -6.91
N LEU A 60 -3.90 -9.60 -6.62
CA LEU A 60 -3.22 -8.72 -5.66
C LEU A 60 -3.52 -9.10 -4.20
N GLU A 61 -4.71 -9.61 -3.92
CA GLU A 61 -5.21 -9.88 -2.56
C GLU A 61 -4.25 -10.65 -1.64
N PRO A 62 -3.55 -11.72 -2.06
CA PRO A 62 -2.60 -12.43 -1.19
C PRO A 62 -1.44 -11.53 -0.71
N TYR A 63 -0.95 -10.65 -1.58
CA TYR A 63 0.13 -9.71 -1.26
C TYR A 63 -0.38 -8.56 -0.41
N LEU A 64 -1.54 -8.02 -0.74
CA LEU A 64 -2.19 -6.97 0.03
C LEU A 64 -2.49 -7.43 1.46
N ASN A 65 -3.06 -8.62 1.65
CA ASN A 65 -3.34 -9.19 2.97
C ASN A 65 -2.07 -9.42 3.80
N LYS A 66 -0.94 -9.72 3.15
CA LYS A 66 0.37 -9.78 3.83
C LYS A 66 0.83 -8.39 4.25
N TRP A 67 0.68 -7.38 3.40
CA TRP A 67 1.02 -5.99 3.74
C TRP A 67 0.12 -5.44 4.85
N LEU A 68 -1.18 -5.69 4.83
CA LEU A 68 -2.13 -5.22 5.86
C LEU A 68 -1.76 -5.68 7.28
N LYS A 69 -1.19 -6.88 7.41
CA LYS A 69 -0.70 -7.41 8.69
C LYS A 69 0.56 -6.72 9.21
N ASN A 70 1.30 -6.04 8.33
CA ASN A 70 2.61 -5.44 8.61
C ASN A 70 2.66 -3.92 8.33
N LYS A 71 1.55 -3.31 7.92
CA LYS A 71 1.50 -1.87 7.62
C LYS A 71 1.84 -1.06 8.87
N ALA A 72 2.44 0.11 8.67
CA ALA A 72 2.75 1.00 9.79
C ALA A 72 1.48 1.48 10.51
N GLU A 73 1.59 1.78 11.80
CA GLU A 73 0.44 2.20 12.63
C GLU A 73 -0.18 3.53 12.18
N PHE A 74 0.63 4.42 11.61
CA PHE A 74 0.19 5.71 11.08
C PHE A 74 -0.52 5.61 9.72
N VAL A 75 -0.64 4.41 9.15
CA VAL A 75 -1.34 4.16 7.88
C VAL A 75 -2.72 3.59 8.18
N GLU A 76 -3.74 4.13 7.54
CA GLU A 76 -5.09 3.56 7.52
C GLU A 76 -5.41 3.06 6.11
N PHE A 77 -5.90 1.82 6.01
CA PHE A 77 -6.22 1.22 4.73
C PHE A 77 -7.72 1.24 4.49
N VAL A 78 -8.13 1.73 3.33
CA VAL A 78 -9.53 1.88 2.95
C VAL A 78 -9.75 1.15 1.62
N ARG A 79 -10.84 0.38 1.52
CA ARG A 79 -11.29 -0.18 0.24
C ARG A 79 -12.52 0.56 -0.25
N LEU A 80 -12.52 0.90 -1.54
CA LEU A 80 -13.64 1.51 -2.21
C LEU A 80 -13.97 0.73 -3.48
N PRO A 81 -15.17 0.13 -3.58
CA PRO A 81 -15.59 -0.52 -4.81
C PRO A 81 -15.64 0.47 -5.97
N ALA A 82 -14.98 0.14 -7.08
CA ALA A 82 -15.09 0.90 -8.32
C ALA A 82 -16.48 0.67 -8.94
N ILE A 83 -17.17 1.74 -9.32
CA ILE A 83 -18.51 1.69 -9.94
C ILE A 83 -18.44 2.36 -11.33
N LEU A 84 -17.98 1.61 -12.33
CA LEU A 84 -17.89 2.13 -13.71
C LEU A 84 -19.19 1.95 -14.51
N ASN A 85 -20.08 1.08 -14.06
CA ASN A 85 -21.39 0.83 -14.68
C ASN A 85 -22.39 0.25 -13.66
N ARG A 86 -23.66 0.10 -14.07
CA ARG A 86 -24.73 -0.42 -13.21
C ARG A 86 -24.48 -1.84 -12.67
N SER A 87 -23.81 -2.70 -13.45
CA SER A 87 -23.49 -4.06 -13.01
C SER A 87 -22.49 -4.05 -11.86
N TRP A 88 -21.49 -3.16 -11.92
CA TRP A 88 -20.49 -3.02 -10.86
C TRP A 88 -21.07 -2.40 -9.58
N ALA A 89 -22.12 -1.58 -9.71
CA ALA A 89 -22.84 -1.02 -8.56
C ALA A 89 -23.47 -2.11 -7.68
N PHE A 90 -23.90 -3.23 -8.27
CA PHE A 90 -24.39 -4.38 -7.50
C PHE A 90 -23.28 -4.96 -6.62
N ASP A 91 -22.09 -5.19 -7.18
CA ASP A 91 -20.96 -5.72 -6.42
C ASP A 91 -20.49 -4.74 -5.32
N ALA A 92 -20.59 -3.43 -5.56
CA ALA A 92 -20.35 -2.42 -4.53
C ALA A 92 -21.37 -2.48 -3.38
N GLN A 93 -22.65 -2.67 -3.71
CA GLN A 93 -23.70 -2.86 -2.70
C GLN A 93 -23.45 -4.13 -1.86
N VAL A 94 -22.99 -5.22 -2.50
CA VAL A 94 -22.60 -6.44 -1.79
C VAL A 94 -21.46 -6.17 -0.83
N TYR A 95 -20.41 -5.46 -1.26
CA TYR A 95 -19.29 -5.08 -0.39
C TYR A 95 -19.77 -4.30 0.85
N TYR A 96 -20.53 -3.22 0.66
CA TYR A 96 -21.01 -2.41 1.78
C TYR A 96 -22.03 -3.15 2.67
N THR A 97 -22.74 -4.14 2.13
CA THR A 97 -23.56 -5.05 2.95
C THR A 97 -22.66 -5.86 3.89
N PHE A 98 -21.53 -6.38 3.42
CA PHE A 98 -20.59 -7.10 4.28
C PHE A 98 -19.92 -6.18 5.31
N VAL A 99 -19.60 -4.94 4.94
CA VAL A 99 -19.12 -3.92 5.90
C VAL A 99 -20.15 -3.67 7.00
N ALA A 100 -21.42 -3.46 6.63
CA ALA A 100 -22.49 -3.21 7.59
C ALA A 100 -22.74 -4.41 8.53
N LEU A 101 -22.44 -5.63 8.07
CA LEU A 101 -22.51 -6.86 8.85
C LEU A 101 -21.24 -7.15 9.66
N GLY A 102 -20.17 -6.37 9.51
CA GLY A 102 -18.88 -6.61 10.16
C GLY A 102 -18.15 -7.86 9.64
N LEU A 103 -18.40 -8.26 8.40
CA LEU A 103 -17.78 -9.43 7.76
C LEU A 103 -16.49 -9.08 7.00
N VAL A 104 -16.28 -7.79 6.71
CA VAL A 104 -15.08 -7.22 6.09
C VAL A 104 -14.73 -5.88 6.73
#